data_AF-A0A7J8QEZ6-F1
#
_entry.id   AF-A0A7J8QEZ6-F1
#
_cell.length_a   1.000
_cell.length_b   1.000
_cell.length_c   1.000
_cell.angle_alpha   90.00
_cell.angle_beta   90.00
_cell.angle_gamma   90.00
#
_symmetry.space_group_name_H-M   'P 1'
#
loop_
_entity.id
_entity.type
_entity.pdbx_description
1 polymer ?
#
loop_
_entity_poly.entity_id
_entity_poly.type
_entity_poly.pdbx_seq_one_letter_code
_entity_poly.pdbx_strand_id
1 'polypeptide(L)' 'MQRLEKKREVEIRSYEDLMVSEKMTSNKQIAATSKSFQEVEQDFM' A
#
# COMPACT_ATOMS: atom_id res chain seq x y z
N MET A 1 4.55 25.73 1.03
CA MET A 1 4.86 24.30 1.19
C MET A 1 3.87 23.60 2.12
N GLN A 2 3.71 24.02 3.38
CA GLN A 2 2.80 23.37 4.36
C GLN A 2 1.34 23.18 3.90
N ARG A 3 0.75 24.16 3.20
CA ARG A 3 -0.64 24.04 2.69
C ARG A 3 -0.78 22.95 1.62
N LEU A 4 0.27 22.72 0.83
CA LEU A 4 0.29 21.66 -0.19
C LEU A 4 0.44 20.28 0.45
N GLU A 5 1.29 20.16 1.47
CA GLU A 5 1.43 18.92 2.26
C GLU A 5 0.12 18.53 2.94
N LYS A 6 -0.54 19.49 3.60
CA LYS A 6 -1.84 19.24 4.23
C LYS A 6 -2.92 18.78 3.25
N LYS A 7 -2.94 19.31 2.02
CA LYS A 7 -3.87 18.86 0.98
C LYS A 7 -3.58 17.42 0.54
N ARG A 8 -2.30 17.09 0.36
CA ARG A 8 -1.84 15.75 -0.01
C ARG A 8 -2.20 14.71 1.06
N GLU A 9 -2.02 15.04 2.34
CA GLU A 9 -2.39 14.17 3.45
C GLU A 9 -3.89 13.89 3.50
N VAL A 10 -4.71 14.91 3.26
CA VAL A 10 -6.18 14.75 3.19
C VAL A 10 -6.56 13.85 2.02
N GLU A 11 -5.95 14.05 0.86
CA GLU A 11 -6.20 13.24 -0.34
C GLU A 11 -5.81 11.76 -0.14
N ILE A 12 -4.66 11.51 0.48
CA ILE A 12 -4.21 10.16 0.83
C ILE A 12 -5.20 9.50 1.79
N ARG A 13 -5.64 10.21 2.85
CA ARG A 13 -6.60 9.67 3.81
C ARG A 13 -7.94 9.34 3.14
N SER A 14 -8.45 10.23 2.29
CA SER A 14 -9.70 9.96 1.55
C SER A 14 -9.58 8.77 0.61
N TYR A 15 -8.42 8.57 -0.02
CA TYR A 15 -8.17 7.40 -0.85
C TYR A 15 -8.13 6.10 -0.03
N GLU A 16 -7.48 6.11 1.14
CA GLU A 16 -7.46 4.96 2.06
C GLU A 16 -8.88 4.59 2.54
N ASP A 17 -9.68 5.59 2.93
CA ASP A 17 -11.07 5.38 3.37
C ASP A 17 -11.93 4.75 2.25
N LEU A 18 -11.75 5.18 1.00
CA LEU A 18 -12.45 4.61 -0.15
C LEU A 18 -12.04 3.14 -0.37
N MET A 19 -10.75 2.85 -0.31
CA MET A 19 -10.24 1.48 -0.47
C MET A 19 -10.81 0.54 0.61
N VAL A 20 -10.98 1.03 1.85
CA VAL A 20 -11.59 0.27 2.94
C VAL A 20 -13.09 0.07 2.70
N SER A 21 -13.83 1.11 2.31
CA SER A 21 -15.26 1.04 2.01
C SER A 21 -15.57 -0.01 0.94
N GLU A 22 -14.78 -0.01 -0.13
CA GLU A 22 -14.94 -0.91 -1.27
C GLU A 22 -14.30 -2.30 -1.05
N LYS A 23 -13.80 -2.58 0.16
CA LYS A 23 -13.04 -3.82 0.49
C LYS A 23 -11.92 -4.11 -0.50
N MET A 24 -11.33 -3.07 -1.08
CA MET A 24 -10.25 -3.18 -2.05
C MET A 24 -8.95 -3.49 -1.33
N THR A 25 -8.19 -4.44 -1.87
CA THR A 25 -6.85 -4.76 -1.36
C THR A 25 -5.81 -3.94 -2.11
N SER A 26 -4.93 -3.25 -1.39
CA SER A 26 -3.87 -2.46 -2.03
C SER A 26 -2.73 -3.35 -2.56
N ASN A 27 -2.05 -2.90 -3.62
CA ASN A 27 -0.85 -3.57 -4.14
C ASN A 27 0.23 -3.76 -3.06
N LYS A 28 0.31 -2.82 -2.10
CA LYS A 28 1.23 -2.92 -0.97
C LYS A 28 0.86 -4.10 -0.05
N GLN A 29 -0.41 -4.31 0.23
CA GLN A 29 -0.87 -5.46 1.01
C GLN A 29 -0.67 -6.76 0.24
N ILE A 30 -0.93 -6.79 -1.07
CA ILE A 30 -0.70 -7.96 -1.94
C ILE A 30 0.80 -8.34 -1.93
N ALA A 31 1.68 -7.35 -2.05
CA ALA A 31 3.12 -7.57 -2.00
C ALA A 31 3.61 -8.00 -0.60
N ALA A 32 2.93 -7.57 0.47
CA ALA A 32 3.28 -7.95 1.84
C ALA A 32 2.84 -9.38 2.22
N THR A 33 1.81 -9.92 1.57
CA THR A 33 1.33 -11.30 1.81
C THR A 33 1.99 -12.34 0.92
N SER A 34 2.80 -11.93 -0.05
CA SER A 34 3.58 -12.83 -0.91
C SER A 34 5.03 -12.90 -0.45
N LYS A 35 5.69 -14.05 -0.64
CA LYS A 35 7.13 -14.15 -0.45
C LYS A 35 7.81 -13.12 -1.34
N SER A 36 8.74 -12.36 -0.77
CA SER A 36 9.64 -11.52 -1.54
C SER A 36 10.45 -12.38 -2.50
N PHE A 37 10.91 -11.77 -3.59
CA PHE A 37 11.74 -12.47 -4.58
C PHE A 37 12.96 -13.14 -3.94
N GLN A 38 13.61 -12.48 -2.98
CA GLN A 38 14.76 -13.04 -2.24
C GLN A 38 14.39 -14.27 -1.39
N GLU A 39 13.21 -14.28 -0.76
CA GLU A 39 12.73 -15.44 0.01
C GLU A 39 12.44 -16.63 -0.90
N VAL A 40 11.95 -16.37 -2.12
CA VAL A 40 11.75 -17.42 -3.11
C VAL A 40 13.11 -17.97 -3.58
N GLU A 41 14.11 -17.12 -3.86
CA GLU A 41 15.45 -17.57 -4.25
C GLU A 41 16.11 -18.47 -3.20
N GLN A 42 15.90 -18.18 -1.91
CA GLN A 42 16.46 -18.98 -0.81
C GLN A 42 15.85 -20.38 -0.70
N ASP A 43 14.62 -20.61 -1.17
CA ASP A 43 14.01 -21.95 -1.18
C ASP A 43 14.64 -22.89 -2.24
N PHE A 44 15.35 -22.34 -3.24
CA PHE A 44 15.95 -23.10 -4.35
C PHE A 44 17.45 -23.35 -4.21
N MET A 45 18.12 -22.76 -3.21
CA MET A 45 19.56 -22.91 -2.91
C MET A 45 19.78 -23.85 -1.73
#